data_AF-A0A7V8YKD1-F1
#
_entry.id   AF-A0A7V8YKD1-F1
#
_cell.length_a   1.000
_cell.length_b   1.000
_cell.length_c   1.000
_cell.angle_alpha   90.00
_cell.angle_beta   90.00
_cell.angle_gamma   90.00
#
_symmetry.space_group_name_H-M   'P 1'
#
loop_
_entity.id
_entity.type
_entity.pdbx_description
1 polymer ?
#
loop_
_entity_poly.entity_id
_entity_poly.type
_entity_poly.pdbx_seq_one_letter_code
_entity_poly.pdbx_strand_id
1 'polypeptide(L)'
;ILAGEVTAAIHGVDAAMQAREQFLARFSKLTFAQAGDLPTVCNLGQSVSDAVKALGFAKSNGEVRRVAEQNGLRLVVESEGGQEQVLLTPDEAREPLETVIKDKLNELSGDYYLKFGRKLARITAAR
;
A
#
# COMPACT_ATOMS: atom_id res chain seq x y z
N ILE A 1 -8.51 18.39 24.91
CA ILE A 1 -7.99 17.72 26.11
C ILE A 1 -8.90 16.52 26.29
N LEU A 2 -8.53 15.24 26.23
CA LEU A 2 -7.25 14.53 26.14
C LEU A 2 -7.71 13.06 25.93
N ALA A 3 -7.54 12.47 24.75
CA ALA A 3 -7.79 11.02 24.58
C ALA A 3 -6.49 10.26 24.91
N GLY A 4 -5.94 10.56 26.07
CA GLY A 4 -4.63 10.10 26.49
C GLY A 4 -4.55 10.15 28.00
N GLU A 5 -5.03 9.11 28.67
CA GLU A 5 -4.81 8.76 30.07
C GLU A 5 -5.63 7.46 30.28
N VAL A 6 -5.19 6.35 30.88
CA VAL A 6 -3.93 5.83 31.40
C VAL A 6 -4.19 4.32 31.46
N THR A 7 -3.41 3.47 30.82
CA THR A 7 -3.26 2.06 31.28
C THR A 7 -1.95 1.46 30.80
N ALA A 8 -0.84 2.05 31.26
CA ALA A 8 0.47 1.41 31.24
C ALA A 8 0.93 1.22 32.68
N ALA A 9 0.29 0.28 33.37
CA ALA A 9 0.87 -0.30 34.57
C ALA A 9 0.25 -1.67 34.81
N ILE A 10 1.13 -2.68 34.83
CA ILE A 10 0.91 -3.99 35.43
C ILE A 10 0.09 -5.00 34.59
N HIS A 11 0.73 -5.54 33.54
CA HIS A 11 0.97 -6.99 33.33
C HIS A 11 1.10 -7.34 31.84
N GLY A 12 2.27 -7.89 31.49
CA GLY A 12 2.42 -8.81 30.35
C GLY A 12 2.59 -8.15 28.98
N VAL A 13 3.83 -8.19 28.49
CA VAL A 13 4.22 -7.87 27.11
C VAL A 13 3.43 -8.71 26.08
N ASP A 14 2.74 -9.78 26.49
CA ASP A 14 1.96 -10.68 25.63
C ASP A 14 0.58 -10.17 25.20
N ALA A 15 -0.06 -9.27 25.96
CA ALA A 15 -1.41 -8.78 25.61
C ALA A 15 -1.39 -7.74 24.47
N ALA A 16 -0.27 -7.02 24.31
CA ALA A 16 -0.08 -6.04 23.23
C ALA A 16 0.20 -6.70 21.86
N MET A 17 0.71 -7.94 21.85
CA MET A 17 0.88 -8.73 20.61
C MET A 17 -0.44 -9.33 20.11
N GLN A 18 -1.28 -9.87 21.00
CA GLN A 18 -2.55 -10.47 20.60
C GLN A 18 -3.57 -9.45 20.07
N ALA A 19 -3.58 -8.23 20.62
CA ALA A 19 -4.40 -7.15 20.07
C ALA A 19 -3.97 -6.78 18.64
N ARG A 20 -2.69 -6.93 18.29
CA ARG A 20 -2.13 -6.63 16.96
C ARG A 20 -2.49 -7.71 15.94
N GLU A 21 -2.42 -8.98 16.33
CA GLU A 21 -2.81 -10.12 15.49
C GLU A 21 -4.32 -10.16 15.21
N GLN A 22 -5.16 -9.87 16.21
CA GLN A 22 -6.61 -9.84 16.01
C GLN A 22 -7.09 -8.59 15.23
N PHE A 23 -6.35 -7.49 15.25
CA PHE A 23 -6.59 -6.33 14.36
C PHE A 23 -6.19 -6.62 12.91
N LEU A 24 -5.05 -7.29 12.70
CA LEU A 24 -4.57 -7.75 11.39
C LEU A 24 -5.58 -8.74 10.76
N ALA A 25 -6.09 -9.70 11.53
CA ALA A 25 -6.99 -10.74 11.03
C ALA A 25 -8.44 -10.29 10.74
N ARG A 26 -8.90 -9.15 11.29
CA ARG A 26 -10.26 -8.64 11.03
C ARG A 26 -10.32 -7.61 9.91
N PHE A 27 -9.27 -6.82 9.69
CA PHE A 27 -9.18 -5.95 8.52
C PHE A 27 -8.71 -6.69 7.25
N SER A 28 -8.18 -7.91 7.37
CA SER A 28 -7.73 -8.71 6.21
C SER A 28 -8.85 -9.32 5.36
N LYS A 29 -10.14 -9.11 5.71
CA LYS A 29 -11.27 -9.72 4.99
C LYS A 29 -11.96 -8.81 3.97
N LEU A 30 -11.62 -7.52 3.91
CA LEU A 30 -12.09 -6.63 2.84
C LEU A 30 -11.11 -6.68 1.68
N THR A 31 -11.31 -7.68 0.81
CA THR A 31 -10.60 -7.84 -0.46
C THR A 31 -10.82 -6.61 -1.34
N PHE A 32 -9.76 -5.99 -1.86
CA PHE A 32 -9.86 -4.91 -2.84
C PHE A 32 -10.51 -5.39 -4.14
N ALA A 33 -10.53 -6.71 -4.39
CA ALA A 33 -11.33 -7.31 -5.45
C ALA A 33 -12.84 -7.03 -5.32
N GLN A 34 -13.34 -6.78 -4.10
CA GLN A 34 -14.73 -6.40 -3.84
C GLN A 34 -14.95 -4.89 -3.78
N ALA A 35 -13.89 -4.09 -3.86
CA ALA A 35 -13.93 -2.64 -3.78
C ALA A 35 -14.32 -1.99 -5.13
N GLY A 36 -15.41 -2.43 -5.76
CA GLY A 36 -15.99 -1.80 -6.95
C GLY A 36 -15.04 -1.60 -8.15
N ASP A 37 -15.40 -0.70 -9.06
CA ASP A 37 -14.58 -0.35 -10.24
C ASP A 37 -13.37 0.49 -9.82
N LEU A 38 -12.23 -0.17 -9.61
CA LEU A 38 -10.94 0.48 -9.38
C LEU A 38 -10.30 0.90 -10.71
N PRO A 39 -9.68 2.09 -10.78
CA PRO A 39 -8.88 2.46 -11.95
C PRO A 39 -7.68 1.52 -12.07
N THR A 40 -7.25 1.26 -13.31
CA THR A 40 -6.24 0.24 -13.61
C THR A 40 -4.98 0.85 -14.23
N VAL A 41 -3.81 0.36 -13.83
CA VAL A 41 -2.50 0.66 -14.42
C VAL A 41 -2.05 -0.52 -15.27
N CYS A 42 -1.96 -0.31 -16.58
CA CYS A 42 -1.51 -1.34 -17.53
C CYS A 42 -0.07 -1.13 -18.02
N ASN A 43 0.41 0.12 -18.05
CA ASN A 43 1.76 0.44 -18.48
C ASN A 43 2.71 0.38 -17.28
N LEU A 44 3.50 -0.69 -17.19
CA LEU A 44 4.47 -0.91 -16.10
C LEU A 44 5.86 -0.31 -16.39
N GLY A 45 6.14 0.09 -17.63
CA GLY A 45 7.43 0.68 -18.01
C GLY A 45 7.56 2.16 -17.64
N GLN A 46 6.46 2.82 -17.27
CA GLN A 46 6.49 4.19 -16.76
C GLN A 46 6.92 4.22 -15.29
N SER A 47 7.41 5.38 -14.83
CA SER A 47 7.75 5.56 -13.42
C SER A 47 6.50 5.45 -12.53
N VAL A 48 6.68 5.07 -11.26
CA VAL A 48 5.57 5.07 -10.28
C VAL A 48 4.90 6.45 -10.22
N SER A 49 5.69 7.53 -10.25
CA SER A 49 5.18 8.90 -10.25
C SER A 49 4.30 9.19 -11.48
N ASP A 50 4.70 8.73 -12.66
CA ASP A 50 3.92 8.92 -13.88
C ASP A 50 2.64 8.09 -13.85
N ALA A 51 2.69 6.86 -13.35
CA ALA A 51 1.50 6.04 -13.16
C ALA A 51 0.47 6.72 -12.23
N VAL A 52 0.92 7.25 -11.08
CA VAL A 52 0.05 7.98 -10.13
C VAL A 52 -0.55 9.23 -10.78
N LYS A 53 0.23 9.97 -11.58
CA LYS A 53 -0.28 11.16 -12.30
C LYS A 53 -1.27 10.79 -13.40
N ALA A 54 -1.01 9.72 -14.16
CA ALA A 54 -1.89 9.23 -15.22
C ALA A 54 -3.27 8.80 -14.67
N LEU A 55 -3.30 8.29 -13.43
CA LEU A 55 -4.53 7.98 -12.70
C LEU A 55 -5.25 9.23 -12.14
N GLY A 56 -4.67 10.43 -12.26
CA GLY A 56 -5.17 11.64 -11.62
C GLY A 56 -5.04 11.63 -10.10
N PHE A 57 -4.18 10.77 -9.54
CA PHE A 57 -4.01 10.65 -8.09
C PHE A 57 -3.20 11.80 -7.52
N ALA A 58 -2.20 12.27 -8.28
CA ALA A 58 -1.37 13.43 -7.96
C ALA A 58 -1.32 14.42 -9.14
N LYS A 59 -1.12 15.70 -8.84
CA LYS A 59 -0.98 16.79 -9.82
C LYS A 59 0.47 17.08 -10.18
N SER A 60 1.44 16.62 -9.37
CA SER A 60 2.86 16.92 -9.56
C SER A 60 3.77 15.88 -8.91
N ASN A 61 5.03 15.81 -9.34
CA ASN A 61 6.06 14.97 -8.72
C ASN A 61 6.35 15.38 -7.26
N GLY A 62 6.21 16.67 -6.93
CA GLY A 62 6.37 17.16 -5.55
C GLY A 62 5.29 16.63 -4.61
N GLU A 63 4.05 16.51 -5.11
CA GLU A 63 2.95 15.86 -4.37
C GLU A 63 3.24 14.37 -4.16
N VAL A 64 3.71 13.68 -5.22
CA VAL A 64 4.07 12.26 -5.11
C VAL A 64 5.16 12.04 -4.05
N ARG A 65 6.23 12.84 -4.12
CA ARG A 65 7.33 12.83 -3.15
C ARG A 65 6.82 13.04 -1.72
N ARG A 66 6.00 14.07 -1.50
CA ARG A 66 5.46 14.38 -0.17
C ARG A 66 4.64 13.22 0.39
N VAL A 67 3.82 12.58 -0.44
CA VAL A 67 3.03 11.42 -0.01
C VAL A 67 3.91 10.20 0.30
N ALA A 68 4.97 9.98 -0.47
CA ALA A 68 5.96 8.94 -0.18
C ALA A 68 6.68 9.20 1.16
N GLU A 69 7.16 10.43 1.41
CA GLU A 69 7.78 10.85 2.67
C GLU A 69 6.83 10.68 3.88
N GLN A 70 5.52 10.74 3.64
CA GLN A 70 4.47 10.54 4.64
C GLN A 70 3.99 9.09 4.77
N ASN A 71 4.73 8.12 4.19
CA ASN A 71 4.38 6.69 4.17
C ASN A 71 3.01 6.39 3.53
N GLY A 72 2.55 7.28 2.65
CA GLY A 72 1.27 7.20 1.96
C GLY A 72 1.35 6.56 0.57
N LEU A 73 2.54 6.37 0.01
CA LEU A 73 2.76 5.66 -1.26
C LEU A 73 3.13 4.20 -0.97
N ARG A 74 2.34 3.24 -1.47
CA ARG A 74 2.54 1.81 -1.17
C ARG A 74 2.20 0.92 -2.36
N LEU A 75 2.90 -0.20 -2.46
CA LEU A 75 2.44 -1.37 -3.20
C LEU A 75 1.68 -2.28 -2.27
N VAL A 76 0.62 -2.90 -2.78
CA VAL A 76 -0.18 -3.86 -2.04
C VAL A 76 -0.32 -5.13 -2.86
N VAL A 77 -0.07 -6.29 -2.25
CA VAL A 77 -0.36 -7.60 -2.82
C VAL A 77 -1.53 -8.17 -2.06
N GLU A 78 -2.55 -8.61 -2.78
CA GLU A 78 -3.66 -9.37 -2.23
C GLU A 78 -3.56 -10.82 -2.70
N SER A 79 -3.52 -11.74 -1.74
CA SER A 79 -3.49 -13.19 -1.96
C SER A 79 -4.58 -13.87 -1.13
N GLU A 80 -4.77 -15.18 -1.30
CA GLU A 80 -5.71 -15.96 -0.48
C GLU A 80 -5.39 -15.88 1.02
N GLY A 81 -4.13 -15.64 1.39
CA GLY A 81 -3.67 -15.50 2.77
C GLY A 81 -3.87 -14.11 3.38
N GLY A 82 -4.29 -13.12 2.60
CA GLY A 82 -4.52 -11.74 3.05
C GLY A 82 -3.79 -10.70 2.21
N GLN A 83 -3.56 -9.53 2.82
CA GLN A 83 -2.95 -8.38 2.16
C GLN A 83 -1.59 -8.04 2.76
N GLU A 84 -0.59 -7.90 1.91
CA GLU A 84 0.74 -7.40 2.26
C GLU A 84 0.96 -6.01 1.65
N GLN A 85 1.52 -5.08 2.41
CA GLN A 85 1.77 -3.71 1.96
C GLN A 85 3.23 -3.35 2.11
N VAL A 86 3.84 -2.86 1.03
CA VAL A 86 5.22 -2.39 1.00
C VAL A 86 5.24 -0.88 0.78
N LEU A 87 5.92 -0.17 1.68
CA LEU A 87 6.12 1.28 1.57
C LEU A 87 7.07 1.59 0.41
N LEU A 88 6.73 2.60 -0.38
CA LEU A 88 7.62 3.12 -1.42
C LEU A 88 8.26 4.44 -0.99
N THR A 89 9.57 4.53 -1.17
CA THR A 89 10.35 5.74 -0.92
C THR A 89 10.18 6.77 -2.04
N PRO A 90 10.58 8.04 -1.82
CA PRO A 90 10.59 9.05 -2.88
C PRO A 90 11.50 8.72 -4.07
N ASP A 91 12.57 7.94 -3.84
CA ASP A 91 13.49 7.54 -4.90
C ASP A 91 12.88 6.41 -5.73
N GLU A 92 12.28 5.42 -5.07
CA GLU A 92 11.51 4.36 -5.74
C GLU A 92 10.31 4.91 -6.52
N ALA A 93 9.76 6.06 -6.11
CA ALA A 93 8.69 6.71 -6.86
C ALA A 93 9.14 7.18 -8.26
N ARG A 94 10.44 7.28 -8.51
CA ARG A 94 11.02 7.69 -9.81
C ARG A 94 11.40 6.49 -10.68
N GLU A 95 11.46 5.31 -10.09
CA GLU A 95 11.81 4.08 -10.78
C GLU A 95 10.63 3.54 -11.61
N PRO A 96 10.90 2.77 -12.68
CA PRO A 96 9.87 2.07 -13.44
C PRO A 96 9.04 1.16 -12.54
N LEU A 97 7.72 1.17 -12.73
CA LEU A 97 6.80 0.39 -11.89
C LEU A 97 7.12 -1.12 -11.96
N GLU A 98 7.53 -1.64 -13.11
CA GLU A 98 7.98 -3.03 -13.25
C GLU A 98 9.19 -3.38 -12.39
N THR A 99 10.17 -2.48 -12.27
CA THR A 99 11.39 -2.67 -11.49
C THR A 99 11.03 -2.70 -10.02
N VAL A 100 10.24 -1.72 -9.56
CA VAL A 100 9.82 -1.64 -8.16
C VAL A 100 8.98 -2.85 -7.77
N ILE A 101 8.08 -3.33 -8.63
CA ILE A 101 7.30 -4.54 -8.38
C ILE A 101 8.23 -5.76 -8.28
N LYS A 102 9.14 -5.94 -9.24
CA LYS A 102 10.10 -7.06 -9.22
C LYS A 102 10.99 -7.02 -7.98
N ASP A 103 11.45 -5.86 -7.56
CA ASP A 103 12.38 -5.71 -6.44
C ASP A 103 11.69 -5.88 -5.09
N LYS A 104 10.47 -5.34 -4.93
CA LYS A 104 9.75 -5.30 -3.65
C LYS A 104 8.81 -6.46 -3.42
N LEU A 105 8.22 -6.98 -4.49
CA LEU A 105 7.18 -8.01 -4.44
C LEU A 105 7.64 -9.31 -5.09
N ASN A 106 8.96 -9.48 -5.25
CA ASN A 106 9.52 -10.70 -5.78
C ASN A 106 8.94 -11.90 -5.02
N GLU A 107 8.52 -12.93 -5.75
CA GLU A 107 7.94 -14.18 -5.21
C GLU A 107 6.53 -14.07 -4.61
N LEU A 108 5.99 -12.86 -4.39
CA LEU A 108 4.61 -12.67 -3.92
C LEU A 108 3.64 -12.83 -5.09
N SER A 109 2.83 -13.89 -5.03
CA SER A 109 1.79 -14.17 -6.03
C SER A 109 0.43 -13.64 -5.56
N GLY A 110 -0.23 -12.84 -6.39
CA GLY A 110 -1.53 -12.26 -6.05
C GLY A 110 -1.94 -11.13 -6.99
N ASP A 111 -3.03 -10.45 -6.64
CA ASP A 111 -3.44 -9.21 -7.28
C ASP A 111 -2.62 -8.04 -6.75
N TYR A 112 -2.02 -7.27 -7.65
CA TYR A 112 -1.20 -6.12 -7.32
C TYR A 112 -2.01 -4.83 -7.35
N TYR A 113 -1.75 -3.95 -6.39
CA TYR A 113 -2.38 -2.64 -6.30
C TYR A 113 -1.37 -1.55 -5.96
N LEU A 114 -1.64 -0.34 -6.47
CA LEU A 114 -0.90 0.87 -6.15
C LEU A 114 -1.76 1.77 -5.25
N LYS A 115 -1.27 2.06 -4.05
CA LYS A 115 -1.95 2.92 -3.07
C LYS A 115 -1.28 4.29 -3.00
N PHE A 116 -2.09 5.34 -3.08
CA PHE A 116 -1.67 6.73 -2.95
C PHE A 116 -2.54 7.47 -1.93
N GLY A 117 -2.07 7.56 -0.69
CA GLY A 117 -2.83 8.09 0.43
C GLY A 117 -4.13 7.29 0.65
N ARG A 118 -5.27 7.91 0.30
CA ARG A 118 -6.60 7.28 0.38
C ARG A 118 -7.09 6.68 -0.95
N LYS A 119 -6.35 6.89 -2.04
CA LYS A 119 -6.69 6.40 -3.39
C LYS A 119 -6.00 5.06 -3.65
N LEU A 120 -6.62 4.23 -4.49
CA LEU A 120 -6.15 2.90 -4.83
C LEU A 120 -6.39 2.61 -6.32
N ALA A 121 -5.43 1.98 -6.97
CA ALA A 121 -5.55 1.49 -8.34
C ALA A 121 -5.09 0.04 -8.43
N ARG A 122 -5.70 -0.75 -9.32
CA ARG A 122 -5.24 -2.11 -9.64
C ARG A 122 -4.09 -2.03 -10.63
N ILE A 123 -3.09 -2.89 -10.46
CA ILE A 123 -1.99 -3.05 -11.40
C ILE A 123 -2.25 -4.33 -12.17
N THR A 124 -2.41 -4.21 -13.49
CA THR A 124 -2.54 -5.37 -14.38
C THR A 124 -1.28 -5.44 -15.22
N ALA A 125 -0.45 -6.45 -14.97
CA ALA A 125 0.59 -6.81 -15.94
C ALA A 125 -0.13 -7.29 -17.20
N ALA A 126 0.03 -6.57 -18.32
CA ALA A 126 -0.30 -7.14 -19.62
C ALA A 126 0.60 -8.37 -19.78
N ARG A 127 -0.01 -9.55 -19.73
CA ARG A 127 0.66 -10.84 -19.84
C ARG A 127 1.08 -11.10 -21.28
#